data_AF-A0A0G1TDI5-F1
#
_entry.id   AF-A0A0G1TDI5-F1
#
_cell.length_a   1.000
_cell.length_b   1.000
_cell.length_c   1.000
_cell.angle_alpha   90.00
_cell.angle_beta   90.00
_cell.angle_gamma   90.00
#
_symmetry.space_group_name_H-M   'P 1'
#
loop_
_entity.id
_entity.type
_entity.pdbx_description
1 polymer ?
#
loop_
_entity_poly.entity_id
_entity_poly.type
_entity_poly.pdbx_seq_one_letter_code
_entity_poly.pdbx_strand_id
1 'polypeptide(L)'
;MDSQLKPEDINLTFADYFNVSKEALEKEGLFNVSLVADLPVFIDPFLLFHSKKPRYQKLHKEIIKYLLNLKSKSEELHYRVSPAYLKYYFSFPEIPQNWFGFTFIGNKGHGLGLKFAGLLSRNFDTLFDNFGKEKVTQSSHFEKLCLITKGVGRDTISDFSTNLTKGFLLEETERFAKKYIHKKYLAKMSVGRIVFNYRTQVWESRVFTLPIFRGDFVILTPKDLLTRDEAWINKGGYKWEGKVRAYD
;
A
#
# COMPACT_ATOMS: atom_id res chain seq x y z
N MET A 1 0.14 16.10 -25.84
CA MET A 1 0.97 15.53 -26.94
C MET A 1 1.09 14.06 -26.65
N ASP A 2 0.43 13.25 -27.48
CA ASP A 2 0.46 11.79 -27.40
C ASP A 2 1.89 11.28 -27.55
N SER A 3 2.45 10.71 -26.49
CA SER A 3 3.57 9.79 -26.61
C SER A 3 3.00 8.42 -26.92
N GLN A 4 2.83 8.10 -28.21
CA GLN A 4 2.52 6.74 -28.63
C GLN A 4 3.63 5.82 -28.12
N LEU A 5 3.25 4.82 -27.30
CA LEU A 5 4.13 3.75 -26.83
C LEU A 5 4.74 3.06 -28.05
N LYS A 6 6.06 2.92 -28.07
CA LYS A 6 6.74 2.19 -29.15
C LYS A 6 6.64 0.68 -28.88
N PRO A 7 6.75 -0.19 -29.90
CA PRO A 7 6.73 -1.65 -29.71
C PRO A 7 7.76 -2.16 -28.71
N GLU A 8 8.95 -1.53 -28.64
CA GLU A 8 9.97 -1.82 -27.63
C GLU A 8 9.56 -1.46 -26.18
N ASP A 9 8.57 -0.59 -25.98
CA ASP A 9 8.08 -0.22 -24.66
C ASP A 9 7.13 -1.30 -24.07
N ILE A 10 6.57 -2.21 -24.87
CA ILE A 10 5.46 -3.09 -24.44
C ILE A 10 5.84 -4.05 -23.28
N ASN A 11 7.13 -4.31 -23.05
CA ASN A 11 7.62 -5.21 -22.00
C ASN A 11 8.69 -4.59 -21.07
N LEU A 12 8.80 -3.26 -21.01
CA LEU A 12 9.84 -2.62 -20.21
C LEU A 12 9.58 -2.80 -18.71
N THR A 13 10.33 -3.72 -18.07
CA THR A 13 10.28 -3.90 -16.62
C THR A 13 11.31 -3.02 -15.89
N PHE A 14 11.18 -2.94 -14.57
CA PHE A 14 12.16 -2.28 -13.71
C PHE A 14 13.58 -2.84 -13.95
N ALA A 15 13.70 -4.16 -14.01
CA ALA A 15 14.98 -4.83 -14.27
C ALA A 15 15.61 -4.36 -15.59
N ASP A 16 14.80 -4.28 -16.65
CA ASP A 16 15.25 -3.93 -17.99
C ASP A 16 15.70 -2.46 -18.05
N TYR A 17 14.91 -1.53 -17.50
CA TYR A 17 15.21 -0.10 -17.57
C TYR A 17 16.44 0.28 -16.73
N PHE A 18 16.54 -0.24 -15.50
CA PHE A 18 17.65 0.09 -14.59
C PHE A 18 18.89 -0.80 -14.80
N ASN A 19 18.83 -1.73 -15.76
CA ASN A 19 19.88 -2.70 -16.07
C ASN A 19 20.35 -3.48 -14.82
N VAL A 20 19.37 -4.00 -14.06
CA VAL A 20 19.61 -4.85 -12.89
C VAL A 20 19.17 -6.28 -13.18
N SER A 21 19.88 -7.26 -12.63
CA SER A 21 19.56 -8.66 -12.87
C SER A 21 18.28 -9.09 -12.14
N LYS A 22 17.49 -9.98 -12.75
CA LYS A 22 16.27 -10.53 -12.13
C LYS A 22 16.59 -11.35 -10.88
N GLU A 23 17.74 -12.00 -10.86
CA GLU A 23 18.26 -12.77 -9.73
C GLU A 23 18.57 -11.86 -8.53
N ALA A 24 19.02 -10.63 -8.75
CA ALA A 24 19.22 -9.66 -7.69
C ALA A 24 17.89 -9.25 -7.03
N LEU A 25 16.84 -9.03 -7.83
CA LEU A 25 15.48 -8.77 -7.34
C LEU A 25 14.94 -9.98 -6.57
N GLU A 26 15.11 -11.19 -7.11
CA GLU A 26 14.66 -12.44 -6.47
C GLU A 26 15.34 -12.64 -5.12
N LYS A 27 16.67 -12.48 -5.06
CA LYS A 27 17.45 -12.63 -3.83
C LYS A 27 17.02 -11.66 -2.72
N GLU A 28 16.60 -10.45 -3.10
CA GLU A 28 16.09 -9.44 -2.15
C GLU A 28 14.57 -9.57 -1.93
N GLY A 29 13.91 -10.52 -2.61
CA GLY A 29 12.48 -10.79 -2.51
C GLY A 29 11.59 -9.68 -3.07
N LEU A 30 12.09 -8.89 -4.04
CA LEU A 30 11.39 -7.73 -4.58
C LEU A 30 10.70 -8.04 -5.91
N PHE A 31 9.51 -7.49 -6.10
CA PHE A 31 8.72 -7.69 -7.31
C PHE A 31 9.26 -6.87 -8.49
N ASN A 32 9.45 -7.52 -9.64
CA ASN A 32 9.88 -6.85 -10.87
C ASN A 32 8.69 -6.19 -11.55
N VAL A 33 8.49 -4.92 -11.25
CA VAL A 33 7.35 -4.13 -11.71
C VAL A 33 7.46 -3.77 -13.20
N SER A 34 6.31 -3.71 -13.89
CA SER A 34 6.18 -3.18 -15.26
C SER A 34 6.20 -1.65 -15.21
N LEU A 35 7.00 -1.00 -16.06
CA LEU A 35 7.11 0.47 -16.11
C LEU A 35 6.27 1.10 -17.24
N VAL A 36 5.35 0.32 -17.81
CA VAL A 36 4.55 0.72 -18.98
C VAL A 36 3.07 0.40 -18.87
N ALA A 37 2.71 -0.50 -17.97
CA ALA A 37 1.34 -0.89 -17.68
C ALA A 37 1.24 -1.34 -16.22
N ASP A 38 0.11 -1.00 -15.58
CA ASP A 38 -0.16 -1.46 -14.23
C ASP A 38 -0.38 -2.97 -14.19
N LEU A 39 0.04 -3.59 -13.09
CA LEU A 39 -0.17 -5.01 -12.85
C LEU A 39 -1.32 -5.21 -11.85
N PRO A 40 -2.20 -6.21 -12.06
CA PRO A 40 -3.34 -6.50 -11.18
C PRO A 40 -2.88 -7.25 -9.91
N VAL A 41 -1.99 -6.62 -9.16
CA VAL A 41 -1.42 -7.08 -7.89
C VAL A 41 -1.68 -6.04 -6.82
N PHE A 42 -1.79 -6.49 -5.57
CA PHE A 42 -2.27 -5.66 -4.46
C PHE A 42 -1.46 -5.92 -3.20
N ILE A 43 -1.27 -4.88 -2.39
CA ILE A 43 -0.66 -5.04 -1.07
C ILE A 43 -1.75 -5.52 -0.11
N ASP A 44 -1.59 -6.73 0.41
CA ASP A 44 -2.53 -7.33 1.36
C ASP A 44 -2.04 -7.14 2.80
N PRO A 45 -2.75 -6.37 3.63
CA PRO A 45 -2.39 -6.19 5.04
C PRO A 45 -2.49 -7.49 5.86
N PHE A 46 -3.27 -8.48 5.41
CA PHE A 46 -3.31 -9.80 6.06
C PHE A 46 -2.01 -10.57 5.90
N LEU A 47 -1.23 -10.34 4.84
CA LEU A 47 0.11 -10.91 4.69
C LEU A 47 1.10 -10.32 5.71
N LEU A 48 0.95 -9.04 6.08
CA LEU A 48 1.71 -8.45 7.18
C LEU A 48 1.35 -9.10 8.52
N PHE A 49 0.07 -9.35 8.75
CA PHE A 49 -0.45 -9.92 10.00
C PHE A 49 0.03 -11.36 10.22
N HIS A 50 -0.10 -12.22 9.21
CA HIS A 50 0.28 -13.63 9.33
C HIS A 50 1.80 -13.86 9.26
N SER A 51 2.58 -12.84 8.92
CA SER A 51 4.03 -12.97 8.80
C SER A 51 4.73 -13.13 10.15
N LYS A 52 5.66 -14.08 10.20
CA LYS A 52 6.59 -14.25 11.32
C LYS A 52 7.77 -13.27 11.26
N LYS A 53 7.91 -12.48 10.19
CA LYS A 53 9.02 -11.53 10.02
C LYS A 53 8.90 -10.39 11.04
N PRO A 54 9.92 -10.12 11.89
CA PRO A 54 9.84 -9.04 12.88
C PRO A 54 9.56 -7.66 12.27
N ARG A 55 10.07 -7.40 11.05
CA ARG A 55 9.78 -6.16 10.31
C ARG A 55 8.29 -6.01 10.00
N TYR A 56 7.60 -7.07 9.58
CA TYR A 56 6.18 -7.02 9.22
C TYR A 56 5.29 -6.94 10.45
N GLN A 57 5.66 -7.63 11.53
CA GLN A 57 4.99 -7.47 12.82
C GLN A 57 5.08 -6.03 13.34
N LYS A 58 6.23 -5.37 13.15
CA LYS A 58 6.38 -3.94 13.48
C LYS A 58 5.49 -3.07 12.60
N LEU A 59 5.45 -3.29 11.29
CA LEU A 59 4.57 -2.54 10.39
C LEU A 59 3.10 -2.70 10.77
N HIS A 60 2.68 -3.93 11.04
CA HIS A 60 1.33 -4.21 11.50
C HIS A 60 1.01 -3.42 12.77
N LYS A 61 1.90 -3.43 13.78
CA LYS A 61 1.72 -2.63 15.01
C LYS A 61 1.59 -1.13 14.73
N GLU A 62 2.38 -0.57 13.81
CA GLU A 62 2.28 0.85 13.44
C GLU A 62 0.96 1.18 12.73
N ILE A 63 0.46 0.27 11.89
CA ILE A 63 -0.86 0.44 11.27
C ILE A 63 -1.97 0.44 12.32
N ILE A 64 -1.95 -0.53 13.25
CA ILE A 64 -2.92 -0.61 14.35
C ILE A 64 -2.87 0.65 15.20
N LYS A 65 -1.66 1.15 15.51
CA LYS A 65 -1.47 2.40 16.26
C LYS A 65 -2.09 3.59 15.54
N TYR A 66 -1.95 3.68 14.21
CA TYR A 66 -2.58 4.76 13.45
C TYR A 66 -4.10 4.63 13.43
N LEU A 67 -4.64 3.42 13.26
CA LEU A 67 -6.09 3.16 13.35
C LEU A 67 -6.66 3.55 14.73
N LEU A 68 -5.95 3.26 15.82
CA LEU A 68 -6.34 3.68 17.18
C LEU A 68 -6.38 5.21 17.29
N ASN A 69 -5.41 5.91 16.69
CA ASN A 69 -5.42 7.36 16.64
C ASN A 69 -6.62 7.90 15.85
N LEU A 70 -6.98 7.29 14.71
CA LEU A 70 -8.18 7.66 13.96
C LEU A 70 -9.48 7.44 14.74
N LYS A 71 -9.54 6.36 15.53
CA LYS A 71 -10.66 6.10 16.46
C LYS A 71 -10.80 7.25 17.45
N SER A 72 -9.74 7.53 18.22
CA SER A 72 -9.74 8.60 19.22
C SER A 72 -10.06 9.97 18.63
N LYS A 73 -9.60 10.26 17.41
CA LYS A 73 -9.95 11.49 16.70
C LYS A 73 -11.41 11.58 16.26
N SER A 74 -12.02 10.44 15.91
CA SER A 74 -13.44 10.41 15.56
C SER A 74 -14.31 10.63 16.81
N GLU A 75 -13.93 10.04 17.94
CA GLU A 75 -14.59 10.22 19.25
C GLU A 75 -14.49 11.68 19.75
N GLU A 76 -13.28 12.27 19.71
CA GLU A 76 -13.03 13.67 20.11
C GLU A 76 -13.90 14.67 19.35
N LEU A 77 -14.18 14.40 18.08
CA LEU A 77 -14.99 15.27 17.21
C LEU A 77 -16.48 14.92 17.22
N HIS A 78 -16.93 14.01 18.10
CA HIS A 78 -18.30 13.49 18.12
C HIS A 78 -18.79 13.06 16.72
N TYR A 79 -17.90 12.49 15.91
CA TYR A 79 -18.16 12.07 14.53
C TYR A 79 -18.59 13.19 13.56
N ARG A 80 -18.47 14.46 13.98
CA ARG A 80 -18.74 15.67 13.18
C ARG A 80 -17.44 16.16 12.57
N VAL A 81 -16.91 15.38 11.65
CA VAL A 81 -15.59 15.62 11.07
C VAL A 81 -15.69 16.48 9.81
N SER A 82 -14.94 17.58 9.75
CA SER A 82 -14.93 18.46 8.57
C SER A 82 -14.33 17.74 7.35
N PRO A 83 -14.71 18.11 6.11
CA PRO A 83 -14.12 17.51 4.90
C PRO A 83 -12.59 17.64 4.84
N ALA A 84 -12.03 18.78 5.29
CA ALA A 84 -10.58 18.98 5.34
C ALA A 84 -9.91 18.01 6.33
N TYR A 85 -10.55 17.76 7.47
CA TYR A 85 -10.04 16.82 8.48
C TYR A 85 -10.12 15.37 8.00
N LEU A 86 -11.24 14.97 7.38
CA LEU A 86 -11.40 13.66 6.74
C LEU A 86 -10.34 13.45 5.65
N LYS A 87 -10.07 14.48 4.84
CA LYS A 87 -9.02 14.46 3.82
C LYS A 87 -7.63 14.26 4.43
N TYR A 88 -7.33 14.90 5.55
CA TYR A 88 -6.01 14.85 6.15
C TYR A 88 -5.70 13.51 6.83
N TYR A 89 -6.63 13.03 7.67
CA TYR A 89 -6.42 11.87 8.54
C TYR A 89 -6.94 10.55 7.96
N PHE A 90 -8.08 10.58 7.26
CA PHE A 90 -8.84 9.37 6.88
C PHE A 90 -8.80 9.07 5.37
N SER A 91 -8.03 9.84 4.59
CA SER A 91 -7.87 9.58 3.15
C SER A 91 -6.51 8.96 2.83
N PHE A 92 -6.57 7.96 1.96
CA PHE A 92 -5.43 7.13 1.54
C PHE A 92 -5.45 7.08 0.01
N PRO A 93 -4.84 8.07 -0.66
CA PRO A 93 -4.85 8.12 -2.12
C PRO A 93 -3.96 7.03 -2.71
N GLU A 94 -4.30 6.57 -3.91
CA GLU A 94 -3.46 5.68 -4.72
C GLU A 94 -2.03 6.22 -4.86
N ILE A 95 -1.06 5.32 -4.87
CA ILE A 95 0.37 5.63 -4.98
C ILE A 95 0.88 5.11 -6.33
N PRO A 96 0.83 5.91 -7.41
CA PRO A 96 1.10 5.42 -8.77
C PRO A 96 2.55 4.94 -8.97
N GLN A 97 3.46 5.33 -8.08
CA GLN A 97 4.88 4.94 -8.16
C GLN A 97 5.12 3.44 -7.94
N ASN A 98 4.13 2.67 -7.46
CA ASN A 98 4.22 1.21 -7.36
C ASN A 98 3.73 0.47 -8.63
N TRP A 99 3.08 1.17 -9.57
CA TRP A 99 2.47 0.62 -10.80
C TRP A 99 1.54 -0.58 -10.56
N PHE A 100 0.77 -0.52 -9.47
CA PHE A 100 -0.25 -1.50 -9.14
C PHE A 100 -1.63 -0.96 -9.46
N GLY A 101 -2.50 -1.81 -10.02
CA GLY A 101 -3.87 -1.43 -10.34
C GLY A 101 -4.34 -1.99 -11.68
N PHE A 102 -5.46 -1.46 -12.15
CA PHE A 102 -6.02 -1.79 -13.46
C PHE A 102 -6.12 -0.51 -14.29
N THR A 103 -5.03 -0.10 -14.95
CA THR A 103 -5.16 0.85 -16.05
C THR A 103 -4.29 0.46 -17.25
N PHE A 104 -4.96 0.35 -18.42
CA PHE A 104 -4.30 0.47 -19.74
C PHE A 104 -4.56 1.87 -20.33
N ILE A 105 -5.65 2.55 -19.94
CA ILE A 105 -5.94 3.97 -20.19
C ILE A 105 -6.88 4.44 -19.06
N GLY A 106 -6.54 5.54 -18.39
CA GLY A 106 -7.46 6.39 -17.63
C GLY A 106 -8.39 5.72 -16.61
N ASN A 107 -7.95 5.62 -15.36
CA ASN A 107 -8.87 5.72 -14.24
C ASN A 107 -8.58 7.02 -13.49
N LYS A 108 -9.47 8.00 -13.64
CA LYS A 108 -9.82 8.81 -12.46
C LYS A 108 -10.48 7.82 -11.51
N GLY A 109 -9.66 7.06 -10.78
CA GLY A 109 -10.14 6.07 -9.85
C GLY A 109 -11.26 6.70 -9.06
N HIS A 110 -12.40 6.01 -8.98
CA HIS A 110 -13.52 6.38 -8.12
C HIS A 110 -13.09 6.21 -6.67
N GLY A 111 -12.01 6.91 -6.29
CA GLY A 111 -11.42 6.92 -4.99
C GLY A 111 -12.58 7.22 -4.09
N LEU A 112 -12.88 6.27 -3.23
CA LEU A 112 -13.84 6.47 -2.17
C LEU A 112 -13.27 7.51 -1.19
N GLY A 113 -12.53 8.56 -1.60
CA GLY A 113 -11.77 9.48 -0.76
C GLY A 113 -12.55 9.98 0.45
N LEU A 114 -13.36 11.03 0.30
CA LEU A 114 -14.15 11.56 1.43
C LEU A 114 -15.27 10.60 1.88
N LYS A 115 -15.76 9.73 1.00
CA LYS A 115 -16.86 8.81 1.30
C LYS A 115 -16.42 7.66 2.22
N PHE A 116 -15.34 6.96 1.86
CA PHE A 116 -14.64 5.99 2.71
C PHE A 116 -14.14 6.67 3.97
N ALA A 117 -13.52 7.85 3.88
CA ALA A 117 -13.08 8.58 5.06
C ALA A 117 -14.22 8.83 6.06
N GLY A 118 -15.37 9.30 5.58
CA GLY A 118 -16.55 9.53 6.42
C GLY A 118 -17.25 8.24 6.89
N LEU A 119 -17.17 7.15 6.12
CA LEU A 119 -17.65 5.83 6.55
C LEU A 119 -16.74 5.24 7.63
N LEU A 120 -15.43 5.25 7.42
CA LEU A 120 -14.43 4.80 8.37
C LEU A 120 -14.55 5.57 9.69
N SER A 121 -14.63 6.91 9.62
CA SER A 121 -14.80 7.74 10.81
C SER A 121 -16.05 7.38 11.62
N ARG A 122 -17.21 7.21 10.97
CA ARG A 122 -18.48 6.90 11.67
C ARG A 122 -18.59 5.48 12.20
N ASN A 123 -17.88 4.53 11.61
CA ASN A 123 -17.96 3.13 12.05
C ASN A 123 -16.92 2.77 13.13
N PHE A 124 -16.11 3.73 13.59
CA PHE A 124 -15.13 3.47 14.63
C PHE A 124 -15.76 3.04 15.98
N ASP A 125 -16.95 3.55 16.32
CA ASP A 125 -17.72 3.14 17.51
C ASP A 125 -18.14 1.67 17.46
N THR A 126 -18.68 1.20 16.33
CA THR A 126 -19.36 -0.10 16.25
C THR A 126 -18.40 -1.26 16.04
N LEU A 127 -17.24 -1.03 15.43
CA LEU A 127 -16.34 -2.09 14.98
C LEU A 127 -15.14 -2.30 15.90
N PHE A 128 -14.78 -1.27 16.65
CA PHE A 128 -13.54 -1.20 17.39
C PHE A 128 -13.76 -0.95 18.88
N ASP A 129 -14.95 -1.26 19.40
CA ASP A 129 -15.29 -1.04 20.81
C ASP A 129 -14.28 -1.71 21.77
N ASN A 130 -13.75 -2.89 21.39
CA ASN A 130 -12.67 -3.60 22.09
C ASN A 130 -11.28 -3.50 21.44
N PHE A 131 -11.10 -2.70 20.38
CA PHE A 131 -9.84 -2.62 19.62
C PHE A 131 -8.67 -2.17 20.50
N GLY A 132 -7.60 -2.98 20.54
CA GLY A 132 -6.44 -2.77 21.42
C GLY A 132 -6.62 -3.21 22.87
N LYS A 133 -7.80 -3.72 23.27
CA LYS A 133 -8.10 -4.25 24.61
C LYS A 133 -8.42 -5.76 24.62
N GLU A 134 -8.39 -6.43 23.47
CA GLU A 134 -8.72 -7.86 23.32
C GLU A 134 -7.61 -8.77 23.91
N LYS A 135 -7.98 -9.81 24.68
CA LYS A 135 -7.05 -10.80 25.28
C LYS A 135 -6.70 -11.98 24.35
N VAL A 136 -7.48 -12.22 23.30
CA VAL A 136 -7.31 -13.35 22.37
C VAL A 136 -7.62 -12.86 20.95
N THR A 137 -6.61 -12.44 20.19
CA THR A 137 -6.80 -11.91 18.83
C THR A 137 -6.70 -13.03 17.80
N GLN A 138 -7.78 -13.80 17.61
CA GLN A 138 -7.92 -14.69 16.44
C GLN A 138 -8.55 -14.00 15.23
N SER A 139 -9.40 -13.00 15.42
CA SER A 139 -9.95 -12.20 14.31
C SER A 139 -9.12 -10.93 14.14
N SER A 140 -8.51 -10.75 12.97
CA SER A 140 -7.71 -9.56 12.71
C SER A 140 -8.61 -8.33 12.63
N HIS A 141 -8.18 -7.22 13.22
CA HIS A 141 -8.92 -5.96 13.17
C HIS A 141 -9.10 -5.42 11.74
N PHE A 142 -8.25 -5.88 10.82
CA PHE A 142 -8.37 -5.64 9.39
C PHE A 142 -9.54 -6.39 8.75
N GLU A 143 -9.90 -7.60 9.20
CA GLU A 143 -11.13 -8.28 8.74
C GLU A 143 -12.35 -7.42 9.10
N LYS A 144 -12.37 -6.87 10.32
CA LYS A 144 -13.40 -5.91 10.74
C LYS A 144 -13.38 -4.65 9.85
N LEU A 145 -12.20 -4.18 9.43
CA LEU A 145 -12.03 -3.09 8.45
C LEU A 145 -12.55 -3.43 7.03
N CYS A 146 -12.45 -4.69 6.62
CA CYS A 146 -13.00 -5.17 5.35
C CYS A 146 -14.53 -5.32 5.42
N LEU A 147 -15.09 -5.57 6.60
CA LEU A 147 -16.53 -5.70 6.84
C LEU A 147 -17.27 -4.35 6.89
N ILE A 148 -16.56 -3.21 7.00
CA ILE A 148 -17.13 -1.88 7.26
C ILE A 148 -18.11 -1.41 6.20
N THR A 149 -18.01 -1.88 4.95
CA THR A 149 -18.89 -1.37 3.90
C THR A 149 -19.18 -2.39 2.80
N LYS A 150 -20.43 -2.41 2.35
CA LYS A 150 -20.72 -2.83 0.97
C LYS A 150 -20.02 -1.82 0.05
N GLY A 151 -18.92 -2.22 -0.60
CA GLY A 151 -18.21 -1.39 -1.58
C GLY A 151 -16.80 -0.94 -1.22
N VAL A 152 -16.25 -1.28 -0.04
CA VAL A 152 -14.79 -1.26 0.16
C VAL A 152 -14.24 -2.48 -0.56
N GLY A 153 -13.74 -2.22 -1.76
CA GLY A 153 -13.03 -3.20 -2.55
C GLY A 153 -11.60 -3.39 -2.05
N ARG A 154 -10.97 -4.42 -2.58
CA ARG A 154 -9.54 -4.68 -2.42
C ARG A 154 -8.69 -3.44 -2.70
N ASP A 155 -8.97 -2.70 -3.77
CA ASP A 155 -8.14 -1.56 -4.18
C ASP A 155 -8.05 -0.53 -3.06
N THR A 156 -9.14 -0.28 -2.33
CA THR A 156 -9.15 0.61 -1.17
C THR A 156 -8.29 0.07 -0.02
N ILE A 157 -8.31 -1.25 0.23
CA ILE A 157 -7.50 -1.88 1.26
C ILE A 157 -6.01 -1.86 0.85
N SER A 158 -5.72 -2.05 -0.43
CA SER A 158 -4.37 -1.97 -1.00
C SER A 158 -3.84 -0.54 -0.90
N ASP A 159 -4.62 0.48 -1.28
CA ASP A 159 -4.25 1.89 -1.16
C ASP A 159 -3.99 2.28 0.30
N PHE A 160 -4.90 1.88 1.20
CA PHE A 160 -4.75 2.07 2.64
C PHE A 160 -3.44 1.48 3.16
N SER A 161 -3.19 0.20 2.83
CA SER A 161 -2.00 -0.54 3.26
C SER A 161 -0.73 0.06 2.66
N THR A 162 -0.77 0.45 1.39
CA THR A 162 0.35 1.10 0.69
C THR A 162 0.70 2.42 1.35
N ASN A 163 -0.30 3.26 1.66
CA ASN A 163 -0.05 4.54 2.35
C ASN A 163 0.60 4.35 3.72
N LEU A 164 0.10 3.41 4.53
CA LEU A 164 0.62 3.21 5.89
C LEU A 164 1.96 2.46 5.94
N THR A 165 2.31 1.73 4.87
CA THR A 165 3.61 1.05 4.74
C THR A 165 4.58 1.79 3.83
N LYS A 166 4.20 2.94 3.27
CA LYS A 166 4.95 3.69 2.26
C LYS A 166 6.41 3.94 2.66
N GLY A 167 6.64 4.34 3.92
CA GLY A 167 7.99 4.55 4.44
C GLY A 167 8.87 3.30 4.35
N PHE A 168 8.33 2.13 4.71
CA PHE A 168 9.03 0.86 4.59
C PHE A 168 9.31 0.50 3.13
N LEU A 169 8.34 0.64 2.24
CA LEU A 169 8.54 0.36 0.81
C LEU A 169 9.65 1.24 0.21
N LEU A 170 9.72 2.52 0.60
CA LEU A 170 10.77 3.43 0.18
C LEU A 170 12.14 3.09 0.78
N GLU A 171 12.20 2.63 2.04
CA GLU A 171 13.44 2.15 2.66
C GLU A 171 13.97 0.87 1.97
N GLU A 172 13.09 -0.06 1.61
CA GLU A 172 13.44 -1.26 0.84
C GLU A 172 13.92 -0.89 -0.57
N THR A 173 13.20 0.02 -1.24
CA THR A 173 13.54 0.54 -2.56
C THR A 173 14.90 1.25 -2.56
N GLU A 174 15.13 2.18 -1.63
CA GLU A 174 16.40 2.91 -1.51
C GLU A 174 17.57 1.94 -1.27
N ARG A 175 17.38 0.96 -0.38
CA ARG A 175 18.42 -0.04 -0.09
C ARG A 175 18.80 -0.84 -1.34
N PHE A 176 17.81 -1.32 -2.09
CA PHE A 176 18.05 -2.02 -3.34
C PHE A 176 18.74 -1.10 -4.37
N ALA A 177 18.20 0.10 -4.56
CA ALA A 177 18.67 1.06 -5.55
C ALA A 177 20.13 1.47 -5.32
N LYS A 178 20.51 1.81 -4.08
CA LYS A 178 21.91 2.15 -3.74
C LYS A 178 22.89 1.01 -3.97
N LYS A 179 22.42 -0.24 -3.91
CA LYS A 179 23.26 -1.44 -4.04
C LYS A 179 23.42 -1.90 -5.49
N TYR A 180 22.35 -1.80 -6.29
CA TYR A 180 22.30 -2.45 -7.61
C TYR A 180 22.16 -1.48 -8.79
N ILE A 181 21.74 -0.23 -8.56
CA ILE A 181 21.41 0.69 -9.65
C ILE A 181 22.52 1.73 -9.81
N HIS A 182 22.88 2.00 -11.07
CA HIS A 182 23.86 3.03 -11.39
C HIS A 182 23.36 4.43 -10.95
N LYS A 183 24.23 5.22 -10.32
CA LYS A 183 23.90 6.54 -9.74
C LYS A 183 23.20 7.51 -10.70
N LYS A 184 23.44 7.37 -12.02
CA LYS A 184 22.80 8.18 -13.07
C LYS A 184 21.26 8.08 -13.09
N TYR A 185 20.71 7.00 -12.54
CA TYR A 185 19.26 6.77 -12.45
C TYR A 185 18.70 7.13 -11.06
N LEU A 186 19.53 7.62 -10.14
CA LEU A 186 19.13 7.86 -8.75
C LEU A 186 19.03 9.36 -8.47
N ALA A 187 17.98 9.77 -7.75
CA ALA A 187 17.85 11.13 -7.25
C ALA A 187 17.44 11.15 -5.78
N LYS A 188 17.83 12.21 -5.07
CA LYS A 188 17.34 12.50 -3.73
C LYS A 188 15.98 13.17 -3.83
N MET A 189 14.95 12.52 -3.27
CA MET A 189 13.57 12.97 -3.30
C MET A 189 13.06 13.18 -1.89
N SER A 190 12.46 14.35 -1.63
CA SER A 190 11.64 14.56 -0.43
C SER A 190 10.25 13.99 -0.69
N VAL A 191 9.90 12.93 0.03
CA VAL A 191 8.59 12.27 -0.08
C VAL A 191 7.78 12.58 1.17
N GLY A 192 6.57 13.08 0.98
CA GLY A 192 5.64 13.43 2.05
C GLY A 192 4.83 12.24 2.58
N ARG A 193 4.23 12.45 3.76
CA ARG A 193 3.37 11.47 4.46
C ARG A 193 4.05 10.12 4.70
N ILE A 194 5.20 10.16 5.35
CA ILE A 194 6.03 8.97 5.59
C ILE A 194 5.91 8.49 7.04
N VAL A 195 5.94 9.41 8.00
CA VAL A 195 5.79 9.09 9.42
C VAL A 195 4.74 9.99 10.02
N PHE A 196 3.80 9.42 10.76
CA PHE A 196 2.87 10.20 11.55
C PHE A 196 3.48 10.51 12.91
N ASN A 197 3.69 11.79 13.21
CA ASN A 197 4.17 12.23 14.50
C ASN A 197 2.99 12.40 15.45
N TYR A 198 2.85 11.47 16.40
CA TYR A 198 1.73 11.46 17.35
C TYR A 198 1.79 12.61 18.38
N ARG A 199 2.95 13.25 18.59
CA ARG A 199 3.07 14.41 19.48
C ARG A 199 2.54 15.67 18.82
N THR A 200 2.92 15.93 17.58
CA THR A 200 2.53 17.13 16.82
C THR A 200 1.29 16.91 15.97
N GLN A 201 0.81 15.66 15.87
CA GLN A 201 -0.34 15.23 15.07
C GLN A 201 -0.18 15.56 13.57
N VAL A 202 1.05 15.56 13.07
CA VAL A 202 1.34 15.82 11.66
C VAL A 202 2.07 14.68 10.97
N TRP A 203 1.77 14.53 9.69
CA TRP A 203 2.52 13.69 8.77
C TRP A 203 3.83 14.36 8.36
N GLU A 204 4.95 13.70 8.63
CA GLU A 204 6.31 14.16 8.32
C GLU A 204 6.82 13.57 7.00
N SER A 205 7.58 14.38 6.28
CA SER A 205 8.30 13.97 5.07
C SER A 205 9.65 13.35 5.41
N ARG A 206 10.18 12.51 4.52
CA ARG A 206 11.56 12.02 4.59
C ARG A 206 12.24 12.13 3.24
N VAL A 207 13.57 12.20 3.25
CA VAL A 207 14.38 12.22 2.03
C VAL A 207 14.91 10.81 1.75
N PHE A 208 14.76 10.36 0.51
CA PHE A 208 15.22 9.06 0.03
C PHE A 208 16.03 9.23 -1.26
N THR A 209 16.94 8.30 -1.54
CA THR A 209 17.65 8.16 -2.81
C THR A 209 16.97 7.08 -3.63
N LEU A 210 16.16 7.48 -4.61
CA LEU A 210 15.23 6.58 -5.29
C LEU A 210 15.56 6.44 -6.78
N PRO A 211 15.21 5.29 -7.39
CA PRO A 211 15.31 5.11 -8.84
C PRO A 211 14.25 5.95 -9.55
N ILE A 212 14.68 6.71 -10.55
CA ILE A 212 13.85 7.66 -11.29
C ILE A 212 13.52 7.14 -12.69
N PHE A 213 12.25 7.21 -13.04
CA PHE A 213 11.72 6.88 -14.35
C PHE A 213 10.72 7.96 -14.79
N ARG A 214 10.89 8.51 -16.00
CA ARG A 214 10.02 9.55 -16.59
C ARG A 214 9.72 10.75 -15.66
N GLY A 215 10.71 11.15 -14.85
CA GLY A 215 10.63 12.33 -13.98
C GLY A 215 9.99 12.09 -12.61
N ASP A 216 9.59 10.86 -12.30
CA ASP A 216 9.12 10.46 -10.97
C ASP A 216 9.91 9.24 -10.46
N PHE A 217 9.78 8.92 -9.17
CA PHE A 217 10.42 7.74 -8.59
C PHE A 217 9.58 6.47 -8.77
N VAL A 218 10.24 5.32 -8.72
CA VAL A 218 9.60 4.00 -8.72
C VAL A 218 9.76 3.35 -7.35
N ILE A 219 8.69 2.70 -6.86
CA ILE A 219 8.68 1.92 -5.62
C ILE A 219 8.78 0.43 -5.95
N LEU A 220 9.70 -0.28 -5.29
CA LEU A 220 9.73 -1.73 -5.26
C LEU A 220 8.96 -2.25 -4.04
N THR A 221 8.27 -3.38 -4.23
CA THR A 221 7.48 -4.01 -3.16
C THR A 221 7.95 -5.45 -2.94
N PRO A 222 8.11 -5.91 -1.68
CA PRO A 222 8.36 -7.31 -1.39
C PRO A 222 7.26 -8.22 -1.94
N LYS A 223 7.65 -9.30 -2.65
CA LYS A 223 6.72 -10.22 -3.31
C LYS A 223 5.75 -10.88 -2.34
N ASP A 224 6.20 -11.17 -1.13
CA ASP A 224 5.42 -11.80 -0.08
C ASP A 224 4.46 -10.85 0.66
N LEU A 225 4.37 -9.59 0.22
CA LEU A 225 3.30 -8.65 0.58
C LEU A 225 2.27 -8.49 -0.53
N LEU A 226 2.49 -9.11 -1.69
CA LEU A 226 1.62 -9.01 -2.84
C LEU A 226 0.68 -10.21 -2.93
N THR A 227 -0.55 -9.94 -3.35
CA THR A 227 -1.51 -10.97 -3.75
C THR A 227 -2.13 -10.59 -5.09
N ARG A 228 -2.64 -11.61 -5.79
CA ARG A 228 -3.38 -11.47 -7.05
C ARG A 228 -4.88 -11.43 -6.79
N ASP A 229 -5.62 -10.97 -7.79
CA ASP A 229 -7.08 -10.83 -7.71
C ASP A 229 -7.79 -12.09 -7.22
N GLU A 230 -7.48 -13.22 -7.85
CA GLU A 230 -8.11 -14.51 -7.59
C GLU A 230 -7.84 -15.08 -6.19
N ALA A 231 -6.83 -14.56 -5.48
CA ALA A 231 -6.42 -15.02 -4.15
C ALA A 231 -6.83 -14.07 -3.01
N TRP A 232 -7.57 -12.99 -3.31
CA TRP A 232 -7.98 -12.01 -2.29
C TRP A 232 -9.19 -12.49 -1.48
N ILE A 233 -9.09 -12.45 -0.15
CA ILE A 233 -10.20 -12.81 0.74
C ILE A 233 -11.21 -11.65 0.82
N ASN A 234 -12.36 -11.78 0.15
CA ASN A 234 -13.52 -10.90 0.32
C ASN A 234 -14.79 -11.73 0.55
N LYS A 235 -15.81 -11.13 1.17
CA LYS A 235 -17.13 -11.71 1.48
C LYS A 235 -17.91 -12.18 0.24
N GLY A 236 -17.44 -11.88 -0.97
CA GLY A 236 -17.98 -12.37 -2.24
C GLY A 236 -17.13 -13.50 -2.80
N GLY A 237 -17.56 -14.75 -2.58
CA GLY A 237 -17.11 -15.90 -3.36
C GLY A 237 -16.14 -16.84 -2.64
N TYR A 238 -16.66 -17.61 -1.68
CA TYR A 238 -16.06 -18.92 -1.40
C TYR A 238 -16.13 -19.78 -2.67
N LYS A 239 -14.97 -20.10 -3.25
CA LYS A 239 -14.68 -21.42 -3.83
C LYS A 239 -13.25 -21.80 -3.47
N TRP A 240 -13.14 -22.55 -2.38
CA TRP A 240 -11.93 -23.30 -2.08
C TRP A 240 -11.87 -24.50 -3.02
N GLU A 241 -11.14 -24.37 -4.13
CA GLU A 241 -10.61 -25.53 -4.85
C GLU A 241 -9.10 -25.53 -4.66
N GLY A 242 -8.66 -26.36 -3.70
CA GLY A 242 -7.26 -26.52 -3.40
C GLY A 242 -6.49 -27.02 -4.60
N LYS A 243 -5.54 -26.21 -5.07
CA LYS A 243 -4.23 -26.63 -5.56
C LYS A 243 -3.33 -25.40 -5.66
N VAL A 244 -2.65 -25.09 -4.55
CA VAL A 244 -1.42 -24.32 -4.61
C VAL A 244 -0.40 -25.21 -5.32
N ARG A 245 -0.18 -24.97 -6.61
CA ARG A 245 1.10 -25.33 -7.22
C ARG A 245 2.01 -24.12 -7.06
N ALA A 246 2.96 -24.28 -6.15
CA ALA A 246 4.22 -23.56 -6.20
C ALA A 246 4.83 -23.79 -7.58
N TYR A 247 5.32 -22.74 -8.22
CA TYR A 247 6.08 -22.87 -9.46
C TYR A 247 7.36 -22.06 -9.35
N ASP A 248 8.44 -22.78 -9.65
CA ASP A 248 9.72 -22.32 -10.19
C ASP A 248 9.55 -21.34 -11.37
#